data_AF-A0A661M6R4-F1
#
_entry.id   AF-A0A661M6R4-F1
#
_cell.length_a   1.000
_cell.length_b   1.000
_cell.length_c   1.000
_cell.angle_alpha   90.00
_cell.angle_beta   90.00
_cell.angle_gamma   90.00
#
_symmetry.space_group_name_H-M   'P 1'
#
loop_
_entity.id
_entity.type
_entity.pdbx_description
1 polymer ?
#
loop_
_entity_poly.entity_id
_entity_poly.type
_entity_poly.pdbx_seq_one_letter_code
_entity_poly.pdbx_strand_id
1 'polypeptide(L)'
;MTGQRRYPAPVIAVSNGPGDAAEAEVLSDRPEPKRRSTLPDDLLFRSDEEAARRLALKCVAAARTAERRLDDPSDREALHDFRVSIRRLRSLLRAYRPQLDAAVRPKDRKRLRAIQQATGGGREAEVALEWLTKQHGDLAPEHLAGLNWLSAILLERRRQCAEDLDDKVRAAFRRTAEKLEERLAVMRSEHNLLAEHPHVTFARSLANLTEAHATDLLMNLGQIMSMEHVEQLHEARITAKRIRYLLEPIRAYANEAQSVVKRSKRLQDLLGDLNDVHVLMREIDQSFEASMQKKAVRVRDSLRAGDIERARREASVSEWAGLVELYDRLDKERRELIAQVRDRWLGGDLDILVAKARDLAHQLRAQDQHA
;
A
#
# COMPACT_ATOMS: atom_id res chain seq x y z
N MET A 1 29.87 -47.87 -10.34
CA MET A 1 28.94 -47.53 -11.44
C MET A 1 27.97 -46.49 -10.92
N THR A 2 28.21 -45.24 -11.32
CA THR A 2 27.55 -44.02 -10.83
C THR A 2 26.27 -43.74 -11.60
N GLY A 3 25.12 -43.79 -10.93
CA GLY A 3 23.81 -43.43 -11.48
C GLY A 3 23.35 -42.06 -10.96
N GLN A 4 23.59 -41.00 -11.73
CA GLN A 4 23.04 -39.66 -11.49
C GLN A 4 21.52 -39.68 -11.68
N ARG A 5 20.75 -39.41 -10.61
CA ARG A 5 19.32 -39.10 -10.70
C ARG A 5 19.16 -37.61 -11.03
N ARG A 6 18.68 -37.33 -12.25
CA ARG A 6 18.18 -36.01 -12.68
C ARG A 6 16.85 -35.72 -11.99
N TYR A 7 16.77 -34.63 -11.24
CA TYR A 7 15.51 -34.00 -10.85
C TYR A 7 15.11 -32.96 -11.92
N PRO A 8 13.83 -32.85 -12.30
CA PRO A 8 13.39 -31.84 -13.25
C PRO A 8 13.33 -30.46 -12.57
N ALA A 9 13.94 -29.46 -13.21
CA ALA A 9 13.83 -28.05 -12.83
C ALA A 9 12.41 -27.53 -13.12
N PRO A 10 11.79 -26.70 -12.26
CA PRO A 10 10.63 -25.94 -12.65
C PRO A 10 11.05 -24.83 -13.64
N VAL A 11 10.36 -24.80 -14.78
CA VAL A 11 10.54 -23.80 -15.84
C VAL A 11 10.05 -22.45 -15.33
N ILE A 12 10.95 -21.59 -14.87
CA ILE A 12 10.71 -20.14 -14.80
C ILE A 12 11.04 -19.61 -16.20
N ALA A 13 10.01 -19.35 -16.99
CA ALA A 13 10.16 -18.77 -18.31
C ALA A 13 10.70 -17.33 -18.18
N VAL A 14 12.01 -17.18 -18.35
CA VAL A 14 12.68 -15.91 -18.63
C VAL A 14 12.77 -15.79 -20.15
N SER A 15 11.89 -15.00 -20.76
CA SER A 15 12.02 -14.63 -22.17
C SER A 15 12.83 -13.33 -22.27
N ASN A 16 14.15 -13.45 -22.44
CA ASN A 16 15.00 -12.37 -22.96
C ASN A 16 15.78 -12.94 -24.15
N GLY A 17 15.39 -12.57 -25.36
CA GLY A 17 16.18 -12.77 -26.59
C GLY A 17 17.00 -11.52 -26.92
N PRO A 18 18.21 -11.65 -27.51
CA PRO A 18 19.08 -10.53 -27.84
C PRO A 18 18.94 -10.07 -29.31
N GLY A 19 19.25 -8.78 -29.56
CA GLY A 19 19.30 -8.12 -30.88
C GLY A 19 18.15 -7.10 -31.03
N ASP A 20 18.32 -5.80 -31.23
CA ASP A 20 19.43 -5.02 -31.78
C ASP A 20 19.56 -3.68 -31.04
N ALA A 21 20.80 -3.26 -30.84
CA ALA A 21 21.15 -1.91 -30.43
C ALA A 21 21.42 -1.07 -31.68
N ALA A 22 20.48 -0.22 -32.08
CA ALA A 22 20.69 1.03 -32.81
C ALA A 22 19.34 1.68 -33.12
N GLU A 23 18.93 2.65 -32.30
CA GLU A 23 18.16 3.87 -32.66
C GLU A 23 17.69 4.53 -31.36
N ALA A 24 18.61 5.31 -30.78
CA ALA A 24 18.33 6.22 -29.66
C ALA A 24 17.84 7.57 -30.20
N GLU A 25 16.97 8.20 -29.41
CA GLU A 25 16.66 9.63 -29.37
C GLU A 25 15.90 10.25 -30.56
N VAL A 26 14.56 10.23 -30.46
CA VAL A 26 13.77 11.47 -30.61
C VAL A 26 12.76 11.55 -29.47
N LEU A 27 13.05 12.48 -28.57
CA LEU A 27 12.21 12.95 -27.47
C LEU A 27 10.87 13.47 -28.03
N SER A 28 9.77 12.71 -27.86
CA SER A 28 8.44 13.25 -28.14
C SER A 28 7.92 14.04 -26.93
N ASP A 29 8.29 15.32 -26.90
CA ASP A 29 7.72 16.35 -26.02
C ASP A 29 6.30 16.72 -26.50
N ARG A 30 5.36 15.79 -26.38
CA ARG A 30 3.94 16.09 -26.57
C ARG A 30 3.27 16.16 -25.20
N PRO A 31 2.73 17.32 -24.80
CA PRO A 31 1.97 17.40 -23.56
C PRO A 31 0.74 16.50 -23.69
N GLU A 32 0.63 15.49 -22.83
CA GLU A 32 -0.60 14.74 -22.67
C GLU A 32 -1.76 15.73 -22.44
N PRO A 33 -2.89 15.60 -23.14
CA PRO A 33 -4.01 16.52 -22.97
C PRO A 33 -4.48 16.45 -21.51
N LYS A 34 -4.39 17.58 -20.79
CA LYS A 34 -4.92 17.73 -19.42
C LYS A 34 -6.39 17.29 -19.45
N ARG A 35 -6.68 16.07 -18.99
CA ARG A 35 -8.05 15.60 -18.75
C ARG A 35 -8.73 16.67 -17.90
N ARG A 36 -9.77 17.32 -18.44
CA ARG A 36 -10.57 18.32 -17.70
C ARG A 36 -10.92 17.72 -16.34
N SER A 37 -10.48 18.39 -15.28
CA SER A 37 -10.78 17.96 -13.92
C SER A 37 -12.30 17.93 -13.76
N THR A 38 -12.85 16.82 -13.27
CA THR A 38 -14.27 16.75 -12.89
C THR A 38 -14.59 17.56 -11.63
N LEU A 39 -13.57 18.17 -11.01
CA LEU A 39 -13.69 19.03 -9.85
C LEU A 39 -13.68 20.49 -10.31
N PRO A 40 -14.47 21.37 -9.69
CA PRO A 40 -14.56 22.78 -10.08
C PRO A 40 -13.26 23.53 -9.79
N ASP A 41 -12.99 24.62 -10.51
CA ASP A 41 -11.74 25.37 -10.39
C ASP A 41 -11.65 26.17 -9.07
N ASP A 42 -12.79 26.49 -8.47
CA ASP A 42 -12.95 27.22 -7.20
C ASP A 42 -12.99 26.30 -5.97
N LEU A 43 -12.60 25.02 -6.10
CA LEU A 43 -12.75 23.99 -5.05
C LEU A 43 -12.24 24.41 -3.67
N LEU A 44 -11.16 25.21 -3.61
CA LEU A 44 -10.56 25.69 -2.36
C LEU A 44 -11.42 26.71 -1.60
N PHE A 45 -12.27 27.45 -2.31
CA PHE A 45 -13.11 28.52 -1.75
C PHE A 45 -14.51 28.04 -1.37
N ARG A 46 -14.88 26.85 -1.83
CA ARG A 46 -16.12 26.17 -1.42
C ARG A 46 -16.07 25.76 0.05
N SER A 47 -17.22 25.44 0.61
CA SER A 47 -17.28 24.84 1.95
C SER A 47 -16.44 23.55 2.00
N ASP A 48 -15.79 23.31 3.13
CA ASP A 48 -14.94 22.14 3.31
C ASP A 48 -15.71 20.81 3.19
N GLU A 49 -16.97 20.78 3.65
CA GLU A 49 -17.89 19.67 3.44
C GLU A 49 -18.16 19.41 1.95
N GLU A 50 -18.52 20.44 1.18
CA GLU A 50 -18.80 20.29 -0.25
C GLU A 50 -17.55 19.78 -1.00
N ALA A 51 -16.40 20.40 -0.76
CA ALA A 51 -15.16 20.01 -1.42
C ALA A 51 -14.79 18.55 -1.10
N ALA A 52 -14.89 18.15 0.18
CA ALA A 52 -14.64 16.77 0.60
C ALA A 52 -15.61 15.78 -0.06
N ARG A 53 -16.90 16.13 -0.19
CA ARG A 53 -17.90 15.31 -0.89
C ARG A 53 -17.57 15.12 -2.36
N ARG A 54 -17.17 16.19 -3.06
CA ARG A 54 -16.75 16.14 -4.47
C ARG A 54 -15.51 15.27 -4.68
N LEU A 55 -14.52 15.39 -3.80
CA LEU A 55 -13.34 14.51 -3.79
C LEU A 55 -13.74 13.05 -3.57
N ALA A 56 -14.65 12.79 -2.64
CA ALA A 56 -15.13 11.44 -2.35
C ALA A 56 -15.88 10.84 -3.55
N LEU A 57 -16.76 11.59 -4.19
CA LEU A 57 -17.45 11.17 -5.43
C LEU A 57 -16.47 10.80 -6.53
N LYS A 58 -15.41 11.61 -6.74
CA LYS A 58 -14.35 11.29 -7.71
C LYS A 58 -13.66 9.95 -7.39
N CYS A 59 -13.38 9.67 -6.13
CA CYS A 59 -12.81 8.39 -5.72
C CYS A 59 -13.79 7.21 -5.89
N VAL A 60 -15.08 7.39 -5.61
CA VAL A 60 -16.08 6.33 -5.83
C VAL A 60 -16.21 6.03 -7.32
N ALA A 61 -16.28 7.06 -8.18
CA ALA A 61 -16.34 6.88 -9.63
C ALA A 61 -15.12 6.14 -10.19
N ALA A 62 -13.92 6.43 -9.69
CA ALA A 62 -12.70 5.70 -10.04
C ALA A 62 -12.79 4.22 -9.62
N ALA A 63 -13.25 3.94 -8.39
CA ALA A 63 -13.42 2.58 -7.89
C ALA A 63 -14.48 1.79 -8.67
N ARG A 64 -15.59 2.42 -9.09
CA ARG A 64 -16.58 1.79 -9.98
C ARG A 64 -16.03 1.48 -11.36
N THR A 65 -15.21 2.38 -11.90
CA THR A 65 -14.56 2.16 -13.20
C THR A 65 -13.60 0.97 -13.14
N ALA A 66 -12.80 0.88 -12.09
CA ALA A 66 -11.90 -0.25 -11.87
C ALA A 66 -12.67 -1.56 -11.60
N GLU A 67 -13.80 -1.51 -10.88
CA GLU A 67 -14.64 -2.69 -10.64
C GLU A 67 -15.28 -3.23 -11.92
N ARG A 68 -15.73 -2.37 -12.84
CA ARG A 68 -16.28 -2.81 -14.14
C ARG A 68 -15.25 -3.51 -15.02
N ARG A 69 -13.97 -3.15 -14.90
CA ARG A 69 -12.90 -3.84 -15.64
C ARG A 69 -12.72 -5.29 -15.22
N LEU A 70 -13.21 -5.67 -14.04
CA LEU A 70 -13.20 -7.07 -13.59
C LEU A 70 -14.14 -7.97 -14.40
N ASP A 71 -15.04 -7.39 -15.21
CA ASP A 71 -15.90 -8.16 -16.13
C ASP A 71 -15.11 -8.70 -17.34
N ASP A 72 -13.89 -8.21 -17.59
CA ASP A 72 -12.99 -8.70 -18.64
C ASP A 72 -11.95 -9.66 -18.06
N PRO A 73 -12.06 -10.98 -18.30
CA PRO A 73 -11.09 -11.96 -17.81
C PRO A 73 -9.68 -11.80 -18.39
N SER A 74 -9.51 -11.04 -19.48
CA SER A 74 -8.22 -10.80 -20.11
C SER A 74 -7.44 -9.63 -19.48
N ASP A 75 -8.12 -8.77 -18.71
CA ASP A 75 -7.50 -7.62 -18.04
C ASP A 75 -6.81 -8.06 -16.74
N ARG A 76 -5.53 -8.42 -16.87
CA ARG A 76 -4.69 -8.87 -15.73
C ARG A 76 -4.47 -7.79 -14.66
N GLU A 77 -4.68 -6.51 -14.99
CA GLU A 77 -4.48 -5.38 -14.08
C GLU A 77 -5.78 -4.91 -13.40
N ALA A 78 -6.95 -5.35 -13.87
CA ALA A 78 -8.24 -4.91 -13.35
C ALA A 78 -8.36 -5.09 -11.82
N LEU A 79 -7.91 -6.25 -11.31
CA LEU A 79 -7.93 -6.54 -9.88
C LEU A 79 -6.97 -5.63 -9.10
N HIS A 80 -5.78 -5.37 -9.64
CA HIS A 80 -4.83 -4.44 -9.04
C HIS A 80 -5.44 -3.03 -8.95
N ASP A 81 -5.99 -2.51 -10.05
CA ASP A 81 -6.58 -1.19 -10.12
C ASP A 81 -7.82 -1.03 -9.22
N PHE A 82 -8.62 -2.09 -9.10
CA PHE A 82 -9.75 -2.11 -8.17
C PHE A 82 -9.27 -2.00 -6.72
N ARG A 83 -8.29 -2.82 -6.32
CA ARG A 83 -7.67 -2.77 -4.99
C ARG A 83 -7.07 -1.39 -4.70
N VAL A 84 -6.37 -0.80 -5.66
CA VAL A 84 -5.78 0.55 -5.54
C VAL A 84 -6.89 1.59 -5.34
N SER A 85 -7.96 1.52 -6.12
CA SER A 85 -9.05 2.49 -6.06
C SER A 85 -9.83 2.42 -4.74
N ILE A 86 -10.11 1.22 -4.22
CA ILE A 86 -10.71 1.03 -2.89
C ILE A 86 -9.81 1.60 -1.79
N ARG A 87 -8.50 1.36 -1.86
CA ARG A 87 -7.53 1.89 -0.90
C ARG A 87 -7.51 3.42 -0.91
N ARG A 88 -7.52 4.03 -2.10
CA ARG A 88 -7.58 5.49 -2.27
C ARG A 88 -8.88 6.06 -1.70
N LEU A 89 -10.03 5.47 -2.04
CA LEU A 89 -11.32 5.87 -1.48
C LEU A 89 -11.31 5.82 0.05
N ARG A 90 -10.92 4.70 0.65
CA ARG A 90 -10.85 4.56 2.11
C ARG A 90 -9.92 5.57 2.76
N SER A 91 -8.81 5.87 2.11
CA SER A 91 -7.83 6.82 2.62
C SER A 91 -8.39 8.25 2.61
N LEU A 92 -9.04 8.63 1.51
CA LEU A 92 -9.73 9.91 1.38
C LEU A 92 -10.84 10.05 2.43
N LEU A 93 -11.70 9.05 2.58
CA LEU A 93 -12.79 9.03 3.57
C LEU A 93 -12.30 9.12 5.02
N ARG A 94 -11.06 8.69 5.29
CA ARG A 94 -10.41 8.82 6.60
C ARG A 94 -9.79 10.20 6.77
N ALA A 95 -9.16 10.75 5.73
CA ALA A 95 -8.51 12.06 5.76
C ALA A 95 -9.52 13.20 6.00
N TYR A 96 -10.67 13.16 5.33
CA TYR A 96 -11.74 14.16 5.48
C TYR A 96 -12.88 13.66 6.37
N ARG A 97 -12.57 12.85 7.39
CA ARG A 97 -13.59 12.27 8.26
C ARG A 97 -14.50 13.33 8.91
N PRO A 98 -13.97 14.43 9.50
CA PRO A 98 -14.81 15.45 10.11
C PRO A 98 -15.84 16.05 9.13
N GLN A 99 -15.41 16.30 7.89
CA GLN A 99 -16.23 16.87 6.82
C GLN A 99 -17.25 15.87 6.24
N LEU A 100 -16.98 14.56 6.35
CA LEU A 100 -17.76 13.52 5.70
C LEU A 100 -18.64 12.70 6.65
N ASP A 101 -18.58 12.92 7.96
CA ASP A 101 -19.29 12.08 8.94
C ASP A 101 -20.82 12.10 8.78
N ALA A 102 -21.39 13.18 8.24
CA ALA A 102 -22.82 13.26 7.91
C ALA A 102 -23.23 12.35 6.73
N ALA A 103 -22.35 12.22 5.72
CA ALA A 103 -22.64 11.42 4.52
C ALA A 103 -22.17 9.95 4.66
N VAL A 104 -21.06 9.73 5.35
CA VAL A 104 -20.30 8.48 5.35
C VAL A 104 -20.42 7.81 6.71
N ARG A 105 -21.27 6.79 6.78
CA ARG A 105 -21.58 6.12 8.05
C ARG A 105 -20.44 5.18 8.45
N PRO A 106 -20.27 4.88 9.76
CA PRO A 106 -19.30 3.87 10.22
C PRO A 106 -19.43 2.51 9.51
N LYS A 107 -20.66 2.11 9.17
CA LYS A 107 -20.95 0.87 8.44
C LYS A 107 -20.36 0.86 7.03
N ASP A 108 -20.32 2.00 6.34
CA ASP A 108 -19.73 2.10 4.99
C ASP A 108 -18.22 1.89 5.06
N ARG A 109 -17.57 2.53 6.04
CA ARG A 109 -16.13 2.36 6.31
C ARG A 109 -15.79 0.91 6.65
N LYS A 110 -16.61 0.25 7.48
CA LYS A 110 -16.46 -1.17 7.83
C LYS A 110 -16.61 -2.06 6.59
N ARG A 111 -17.59 -1.80 5.72
CA ARG A 111 -17.80 -2.56 4.47
C ARG A 111 -16.65 -2.39 3.49
N LEU A 112 -16.20 -1.16 3.24
CA LEU A 112 -15.03 -0.92 2.39
C LEU A 112 -13.76 -1.57 2.95
N ARG A 113 -13.60 -1.61 4.28
CA ARG A 113 -12.52 -2.37 4.93
C ARG A 113 -12.63 -3.87 4.65
N ALA A 114 -13.82 -4.45 4.80
CA ALA A 114 -14.03 -5.87 4.52
C ALA A 114 -13.76 -6.21 3.04
N ILE A 115 -14.20 -5.36 2.10
CA ILE A 115 -13.92 -5.50 0.66
C ILE A 115 -12.41 -5.45 0.40
N GLN A 116 -11.69 -4.48 0.98
CA GLN A 116 -10.24 -4.42 0.81
C GLN A 116 -9.53 -5.64 1.41
N GLN A 117 -10.02 -6.20 2.51
CA GLN A 117 -9.42 -7.38 3.15
C GLN A 117 -9.70 -8.66 2.36
N ALA A 118 -10.93 -8.86 1.90
CA ALA A 118 -11.29 -9.97 1.02
C ALA A 118 -10.48 -9.96 -0.27
N THR A 119 -10.10 -8.77 -0.75
CA THR A 119 -9.22 -8.62 -1.92
C THR A 119 -7.73 -8.49 -1.55
N GLY A 120 -7.36 -8.50 -0.26
CA GLY A 120 -6.06 -8.02 0.22
C GLY A 120 -5.00 -9.09 0.44
N GLY A 121 -5.41 -10.33 0.77
CA GLY A 121 -4.47 -11.42 1.09
C GLY A 121 -3.49 -11.76 -0.04
N GLY A 122 -3.88 -11.52 -1.30
CA GLY A 122 -2.99 -11.67 -2.45
C GLY A 122 -1.85 -10.66 -2.48
N ARG A 123 -2.03 -9.43 -1.97
CA ARG A 123 -1.00 -8.38 -2.06
C ARG A 123 0.20 -8.64 -1.15
N GLU A 124 -0.04 -9.15 0.05
CA GLU A 124 1.06 -9.49 0.98
C GLU A 124 1.92 -10.61 0.39
N ALA A 125 1.27 -11.66 -0.15
CA ALA A 125 1.96 -12.73 -0.85
C ALA A 125 2.68 -12.25 -2.12
N GLU A 126 2.07 -11.34 -2.89
CA GLU A 126 2.71 -10.73 -4.08
C GLU A 126 4.01 -9.99 -3.73
N VAL A 127 3.99 -9.15 -2.68
CA VAL A 127 5.19 -8.39 -2.24
C VAL A 127 6.28 -9.33 -1.76
N ALA A 128 5.93 -10.36 -0.99
CA ALA A 128 6.87 -11.38 -0.53
C ALA A 128 7.49 -12.16 -1.70
N LEU A 129 6.69 -12.57 -2.68
CA LEU A 129 7.16 -13.27 -3.88
C LEU A 129 8.07 -12.39 -4.75
N GLU A 130 7.77 -11.11 -4.88
CA GLU A 130 8.63 -10.15 -5.59
C GLU A 130 10.00 -10.03 -4.90
N TRP A 131 10.01 -9.95 -3.57
CA TRP A 131 11.26 -9.93 -2.81
C TRP A 131 12.05 -11.22 -2.99
N LEU A 132 11.42 -12.40 -2.86
CA LEU A 132 12.08 -13.70 -3.05
C LEU A 132 12.67 -13.84 -4.47
N THR A 133 11.96 -13.35 -5.48
CA THR A 133 12.44 -13.38 -6.87
C THR A 133 13.74 -12.58 -7.02
N LYS A 134 13.86 -11.43 -6.34
CA LYS A 134 15.10 -10.62 -6.34
C LYS A 134 16.25 -11.34 -5.66
N GLN A 135 15.99 -12.13 -4.61
CA GLN A 135 17.04 -12.87 -3.90
C GLN A 135 17.58 -14.08 -4.68
N HIS A 136 16.80 -14.65 -5.61
CA HIS A 136 17.15 -15.91 -6.27
C HIS A 136 18.51 -15.88 -6.98
N GLY A 137 18.90 -14.75 -7.58
CA GLY A 137 20.17 -14.63 -8.31
C GLY A 137 21.41 -14.67 -7.42
N ASP A 138 21.28 -14.24 -6.18
CA ASP A 138 22.41 -14.02 -5.26
C ASP A 138 22.52 -15.10 -4.16
N LEU A 139 21.66 -16.13 -4.22
CA LEU A 139 21.62 -17.20 -3.23
C LEU A 139 22.48 -18.40 -3.66
N ALA A 140 23.25 -18.93 -2.71
CA ALA A 140 23.99 -20.17 -2.90
C ALA A 140 23.03 -21.36 -3.14
N PRO A 141 23.45 -22.39 -3.90
CA PRO A 141 22.58 -23.53 -4.25
C PRO A 141 21.94 -24.25 -3.05
N GLU A 142 22.66 -24.32 -1.92
CA GLU A 142 22.18 -24.93 -0.68
C GLU A 142 21.02 -24.17 -0.02
N HIS A 143 20.87 -22.86 -0.29
CA HIS A 143 19.80 -22.03 0.27
C HIS A 143 18.54 -21.99 -0.63
N LEU A 144 18.65 -22.37 -1.90
CA LEU A 144 17.54 -22.35 -2.85
C LEU A 144 16.37 -23.26 -2.42
N ALA A 145 16.65 -24.31 -1.64
CA ALA A 145 15.60 -25.17 -1.09
C ALA A 145 14.61 -24.40 -0.21
N GLY A 146 15.11 -23.51 0.67
CA GLY A 146 14.27 -22.68 1.53
C GLY A 146 13.47 -21.63 0.76
N LEU A 147 14.10 -20.96 -0.21
CA LEU A 147 13.44 -19.99 -1.09
C LEU A 147 12.30 -20.64 -1.89
N ASN A 148 12.58 -21.78 -2.54
CA ASN A 148 11.58 -22.47 -3.36
C ASN A 148 10.40 -22.96 -2.51
N TRP A 149 10.70 -23.45 -1.31
CA TRP A 149 9.69 -23.91 -0.36
C TRP A 149 8.77 -22.76 0.09
N LEU A 150 9.34 -21.62 0.50
CA LEU A 150 8.54 -20.45 0.91
C LEU A 150 7.74 -19.88 -0.26
N SER A 151 8.35 -19.81 -1.44
CA SER A 151 7.68 -19.38 -2.68
C SER A 151 6.47 -20.24 -2.99
N ALA A 152 6.55 -21.56 -2.83
CA ALA A 152 5.43 -22.46 -3.07
C ALA A 152 4.25 -22.20 -2.11
N ILE A 153 4.52 -21.94 -0.83
CA ILE A 153 3.49 -21.59 0.16
C ILE A 153 2.79 -20.28 -0.22
N LEU A 154 3.57 -19.27 -0.57
CA LEU A 154 3.05 -17.95 -0.94
C LEU A 154 2.26 -17.98 -2.25
N LEU A 155 2.71 -18.77 -3.24
CA LEU A 155 1.98 -18.97 -4.49
C LEU A 155 0.62 -19.64 -4.26
N GLU A 156 0.57 -20.64 -3.38
CA GLU A 156 -0.68 -21.31 -3.02
C GLU A 156 -1.65 -20.36 -2.30
N ARG A 157 -1.15 -19.58 -1.33
CA ARG A 157 -1.95 -18.55 -0.65
C ARG A 157 -2.45 -17.49 -1.61
N ARG A 158 -1.61 -17.04 -2.57
CA ARG A 158 -2.01 -16.08 -3.61
C ARG A 158 -3.11 -16.65 -4.50
N ARG A 159 -3.02 -17.94 -4.87
CA ARG A 159 -4.05 -18.63 -5.66
C ARG A 159 -5.38 -18.67 -4.93
N GLN A 160 -5.39 -19.10 -3.67
CA GLN A 160 -6.60 -19.12 -2.82
C GLN A 160 -7.23 -17.73 -2.71
N CYS A 161 -6.42 -16.70 -2.49
CA CYS A 161 -6.90 -15.31 -2.41
C CYS A 161 -7.43 -14.75 -3.75
N ALA A 162 -6.98 -15.30 -4.89
CA ALA A 162 -7.48 -14.90 -6.22
C ALA A 162 -8.82 -15.58 -6.53
N GLU A 163 -9.00 -16.82 -6.09
CA GLU A 163 -10.26 -17.57 -6.19
C GLU A 163 -11.37 -16.99 -5.29
N ASP A 164 -10.99 -16.34 -4.17
CA ASP A 164 -11.91 -15.71 -3.20
C ASP A 164 -12.51 -14.36 -3.65
N LEU A 165 -12.30 -13.92 -4.89
CA LEU A 165 -13.00 -12.75 -5.45
C LEU A 165 -14.44 -13.11 -5.85
N ASP A 166 -15.22 -13.56 -4.87
CA ASP A 166 -16.60 -14.00 -5.05
C ASP A 166 -17.47 -12.84 -5.57
N ASP A 167 -18.43 -13.14 -6.45
CA ASP A 167 -19.47 -12.21 -6.91
C ASP A 167 -20.14 -11.48 -5.75
N LYS A 168 -20.16 -12.10 -4.56
CA LYS A 168 -20.62 -11.47 -3.31
C LYS A 168 -19.83 -10.21 -2.94
N VAL A 169 -18.50 -10.19 -3.10
CA VAL A 169 -17.64 -9.03 -2.81
C VAL A 169 -17.95 -7.90 -3.79
N ARG A 170 -18.07 -8.22 -5.08
CA ARG A 170 -18.44 -7.27 -6.13
C ARG A 170 -19.83 -6.68 -5.89
N ALA A 171 -20.83 -7.53 -5.61
CA ALA A 171 -22.18 -7.09 -5.28
C ALA A 171 -22.26 -6.28 -3.98
N ALA A 172 -21.43 -6.58 -2.98
CA ALA A 172 -21.32 -5.80 -1.76
C ALA A 172 -20.69 -4.42 -2.02
N PHE A 173 -19.68 -4.36 -2.88
CA PHE A 173 -19.10 -3.09 -3.32
C PHE A 173 -20.11 -2.24 -4.09
N ARG A 174 -20.75 -2.79 -5.13
CA ARG A 174 -21.75 -2.07 -5.95
C ARG A 174 -22.84 -1.41 -5.08
N ARG A 175 -23.44 -2.18 -4.17
CA ARG A 175 -24.44 -1.67 -3.20
C ARG A 175 -23.90 -0.62 -2.23
N THR A 176 -22.62 -0.72 -1.85
CA THR A 176 -21.99 0.26 -0.95
C THR A 176 -21.66 1.55 -1.70
N ALA A 177 -21.15 1.44 -2.93
CA ALA A 177 -20.80 2.56 -3.78
C ALA A 177 -22.04 3.38 -4.16
N GLU A 178 -23.13 2.73 -4.61
CA GLU A 178 -24.40 3.38 -4.96
C GLU A 178 -24.96 4.22 -3.79
N LYS A 179 -25.13 3.61 -2.62
CA LYS A 179 -25.63 4.33 -1.42
C LYS A 179 -24.70 5.43 -0.95
N LEU A 180 -23.40 5.30 -1.22
CA LEU A 180 -22.41 6.31 -0.87
C LEU A 180 -22.50 7.49 -1.86
N GLU A 181 -22.64 7.21 -3.15
CA GLU A 181 -22.86 8.22 -4.20
C GLU A 181 -24.12 9.03 -3.94
N GLU A 182 -25.26 8.38 -3.68
CA GLU A 182 -26.54 9.05 -3.37
C GLU A 182 -26.38 10.07 -2.23
N ARG A 183 -25.73 9.67 -1.13
CA ARG A 183 -25.56 10.54 0.04
C ARG A 183 -24.53 11.63 -0.18
N LEU A 184 -23.45 11.34 -0.90
CA LEU A 184 -22.39 12.31 -1.20
C LEU A 184 -22.85 13.35 -2.22
N ALA A 185 -23.76 13.00 -3.13
CA ALA A 185 -24.32 13.89 -4.15
C ALA A 185 -25.22 14.99 -3.56
N VAL A 186 -25.71 14.83 -2.33
CA VAL A 186 -26.46 15.87 -1.63
C VAL A 186 -25.50 16.99 -1.22
N MET A 187 -25.43 18.05 -2.03
CA MET A 187 -24.69 19.28 -1.72
C MET A 187 -25.66 20.27 -1.08
N ARG A 188 -25.39 20.68 0.17
CA ARG A 188 -26.12 21.78 0.80
C ARG A 188 -25.55 23.08 0.24
N SER A 189 -26.39 23.95 -0.31
CA SER A 189 -25.90 25.20 -0.92
C SER A 189 -25.18 26.07 0.09
N GLU A 190 -24.12 26.73 -0.37
CA GLU A 190 -23.18 27.58 0.38
C GLU A 190 -23.82 28.79 1.09
N HIS A 191 -25.11 29.06 0.87
CA HIS A 191 -25.82 30.25 1.37
C HIS A 191 -26.94 29.88 2.34
N ASN A 192 -26.66 29.02 3.32
CA ASN A 192 -27.62 28.82 4.39
C ASN A 192 -27.39 29.90 5.45
N LEU A 193 -27.97 31.09 5.22
CA LEU A 193 -27.90 32.27 6.10
C LEU A 193 -28.38 32.00 7.55
N LEU A 194 -28.98 30.83 7.78
CA LEU A 194 -29.47 30.33 9.07
C LEU A 194 -28.51 29.30 9.72
N ALA A 195 -27.33 29.04 9.15
CA ALA A 195 -26.37 28.12 9.74
C ALA A 195 -25.79 28.71 11.04
N GLU A 196 -25.87 27.95 12.13
CA GLU A 196 -25.41 28.34 13.47
C GLU A 196 -23.88 28.54 13.57
N HIS A 197 -23.12 28.17 12.52
CA HIS A 197 -21.67 28.28 12.48
C HIS A 197 -21.19 28.95 11.19
N PRO A 198 -20.17 29.83 11.27
CA PRO A 198 -19.61 30.48 10.10
C PRO A 198 -19.02 29.45 9.13
N HIS A 199 -19.22 29.70 7.84
CA HIS A 199 -18.68 28.86 6.77
C HIS A 199 -17.15 28.77 6.87
N VAL A 200 -16.62 27.55 7.00
CA VAL A 200 -15.18 27.29 6.90
C VAL A 200 -14.88 26.86 5.47
N THR A 201 -14.01 27.61 4.80
CA THR A 201 -13.56 27.27 3.45
C THR A 201 -12.70 26.02 3.47
N PHE A 202 -12.67 25.33 2.34
CA PHE A 202 -11.83 24.16 2.18
C PHE A 202 -10.34 24.49 2.36
N ALA A 203 -9.88 25.64 1.86
CA ALA A 203 -8.53 26.14 2.05
C ALA A 203 -8.13 26.23 3.53
N ARG A 204 -8.99 26.81 4.37
CA ARG A 204 -8.73 26.94 5.81
C ARG A 204 -8.66 25.59 6.51
N SER A 205 -9.59 24.67 6.20
CA SER A 205 -9.58 23.31 6.75
C SER A 205 -8.34 22.52 6.32
N LEU A 206 -7.92 22.63 5.05
CA LEU A 206 -6.69 22.01 4.55
C LEU A 206 -5.45 22.55 5.26
N ALA A 207 -5.35 23.87 5.46
CA ALA A 207 -4.23 24.48 6.18
C ALA A 207 -4.09 23.91 7.59
N ASN A 208 -5.19 23.88 8.34
CA ASN A 208 -5.21 23.40 9.72
C ASN A 208 -4.86 21.90 9.81
N LEU A 209 -5.44 21.07 8.94
CA LEU A 209 -5.15 19.63 8.90
C LEU A 209 -3.71 19.35 8.47
N THR A 210 -3.18 20.12 7.52
CA THR A 210 -1.79 19.96 7.04
C THR A 210 -0.79 20.27 8.15
N GLU A 211 -0.99 21.38 8.86
CA GLU A 211 -0.13 21.78 9.97
C GLU A 211 -0.21 20.81 11.16
N ALA A 212 -1.42 20.37 11.51
CA ALA A 212 -1.63 19.37 12.56
C ALA A 212 -0.90 18.06 12.22
N HIS A 213 -1.09 17.51 11.02
CA HIS A 213 -0.42 16.28 10.62
C HIS A 213 1.10 16.42 10.46
N ALA A 214 1.60 17.59 10.05
CA ALA A 214 3.04 17.85 10.02
C ALA A 214 3.63 17.84 11.45
N THR A 215 2.90 18.41 12.40
CA THR A 215 3.29 18.41 13.83
C THR A 215 3.25 17.01 14.42
N ASP A 216 2.17 16.25 14.18
CA ASP A 216 2.06 14.85 14.59
C ASP A 216 3.22 14.01 14.01
N LEU A 217 3.60 14.26 12.76
CA LEU A 217 4.68 13.52 12.10
C LEU A 217 6.02 13.83 12.74
N LEU A 218 6.29 15.10 13.06
CA LEU A 218 7.49 15.53 13.76
C LEU A 218 7.58 14.87 15.14
N MET A 219 6.48 14.83 15.90
CA MET A 219 6.44 14.18 17.20
C MET A 219 6.66 12.68 17.10
N ASN A 220 5.94 12.00 16.21
CA ASN A 220 6.01 10.54 16.06
C ASN A 220 7.40 10.07 15.63
N LEU A 221 8.07 10.79 14.71
CA LEU A 221 9.43 10.45 14.28
C LEU A 221 10.49 10.95 15.27
N GLY A 222 10.31 12.12 15.89
CA GLY A 222 11.25 12.67 16.86
C GLY A 222 11.31 11.89 18.18
N GLN A 223 10.26 11.17 18.55
CA GLN A 223 10.22 10.29 19.72
C GLN A 223 10.90 8.92 19.49
N ILE A 224 11.40 8.66 18.28
CA ILE A 224 12.09 7.40 17.98
C ILE A 224 13.50 7.45 18.58
N MET A 225 13.58 7.17 19.89
CA MET A 225 14.84 7.05 20.63
C MET A 225 15.63 5.79 20.24
N SER A 226 14.92 4.73 19.82
CA SER A 226 15.48 3.57 19.13
C SER A 226 14.55 3.17 17.99
N MET A 227 15.12 2.81 16.84
CA MET A 227 14.38 2.42 15.63
C MET A 227 13.77 1.01 15.72
N GLU A 228 13.75 0.42 16.91
CA GLU A 228 13.10 -0.86 17.22
C GLU A 228 11.63 -0.69 17.63
N HIS A 229 11.20 0.57 17.81
CA HIS A 229 9.85 0.97 18.14
C HIS A 229 8.90 0.84 16.95
N VAL A 230 8.50 -0.40 16.64
CA VAL A 230 7.62 -0.76 15.51
C VAL A 230 6.31 0.04 15.52
N GLU A 231 5.73 0.30 16.69
CA GLU A 231 4.48 1.06 16.82
C GLU A 231 4.65 2.53 16.39
N GLN A 232 5.73 3.19 16.81
CA GLN A 232 6.03 4.58 16.47
C GLN A 232 6.34 4.73 14.98
N LEU A 233 7.09 3.78 14.39
CA LEU A 233 7.30 3.71 12.94
C LEU A 233 5.99 3.51 12.19
N HIS A 234 5.08 2.69 12.72
CA HIS A 234 3.75 2.48 12.16
C HIS A 234 2.91 3.77 12.20
N GLU A 235 2.88 4.47 13.33
CA GLU A 235 2.16 5.74 13.47
C GLU A 235 2.75 6.85 12.59
N ALA A 236 4.09 6.94 12.51
CA ALA A 236 4.76 7.83 11.56
C ALA A 236 4.34 7.54 10.12
N ARG A 237 4.27 6.26 9.74
CA ARG A 237 3.80 5.85 8.41
C ARG A 237 2.34 6.24 8.18
N ILE A 238 1.47 6.08 9.18
CA ILE A 238 0.07 6.50 9.10
C ILE A 238 -0.02 8.01 8.89
N THR A 239 0.76 8.80 9.63
CA THR A 239 0.72 10.27 9.52
C THR A 239 1.28 10.74 8.19
N ALA A 240 2.39 10.18 7.69
CA ALA A 240 2.90 10.46 6.35
C ALA A 240 1.86 10.15 5.25
N LYS A 241 1.13 9.04 5.39
CA LYS A 241 -0.01 8.70 4.52
C LYS A 241 -1.12 9.76 4.59
N ARG A 242 -1.48 10.22 5.80
CA ARG A 242 -2.51 11.25 6.00
C ARG A 242 -2.16 12.53 5.27
N ILE A 243 -0.95 13.06 5.44
CA ILE A 243 -0.47 14.26 4.73
C ILE A 243 -0.58 14.06 3.23
N ARG A 244 -0.05 12.94 2.70
CA ARG A 244 -0.13 12.66 1.27
C ARG A 244 -1.57 12.62 0.78
N TYR A 245 -2.45 11.88 1.42
CA TYR A 245 -3.83 11.71 0.97
C TYR A 245 -4.69 12.97 1.10
N LEU A 246 -4.35 13.85 2.04
CA LEU A 246 -4.95 15.17 2.19
C LEU A 246 -4.55 16.09 1.02
N LEU A 247 -3.27 16.07 0.63
CA LEU A 247 -2.72 17.04 -0.31
C LEU A 247 -2.71 16.56 -1.77
N GLU A 248 -2.66 15.25 -2.00
CA GLU A 248 -2.59 14.66 -3.34
C GLU A 248 -3.78 15.04 -4.26
N PRO A 249 -5.03 15.13 -3.76
CA PRO A 249 -6.17 15.53 -4.60
C PRO A 249 -6.15 17.00 -5.01
N ILE A 250 -5.46 17.87 -4.24
CA ILE A 250 -5.50 19.32 -4.42
C ILE A 250 -4.28 19.90 -5.14
N ARG A 251 -3.36 19.05 -5.64
CA ARG A 251 -2.10 19.49 -6.26
C ARG A 251 -2.27 20.44 -7.45
N ALA A 252 -3.43 20.37 -8.12
CA ALA A 252 -3.76 21.28 -9.22
C ALA A 252 -4.21 22.67 -8.74
N TYR A 253 -4.56 22.82 -7.45
CA TYR A 253 -5.08 24.04 -6.84
C TYR A 253 -4.03 24.74 -5.95
N ALA A 254 -3.03 24.01 -5.47
CA ALA A 254 -1.94 24.54 -4.66
C ALA A 254 -0.60 24.01 -5.17
N ASN A 255 0.21 24.88 -5.78
CA ASN A 255 1.44 24.51 -6.49
C ASN A 255 2.45 23.81 -5.55
N GLU A 256 2.56 24.29 -4.31
CA GLU A 256 3.47 23.81 -3.27
C GLU A 256 3.04 22.45 -2.70
N ALA A 257 1.75 22.09 -2.82
CA ALA A 257 1.24 20.80 -2.37
C ALA A 257 1.95 19.64 -3.07
N GLN A 258 2.34 19.80 -4.34
CA GLN A 258 3.08 18.77 -5.07
C GLN A 258 4.46 18.50 -4.45
N SER A 259 5.13 19.51 -3.89
CA SER A 259 6.42 19.34 -3.21
C SER A 259 6.25 18.56 -1.89
N VAL A 260 5.24 18.94 -1.08
CA VAL A 260 4.93 18.24 0.18
C VAL A 260 4.55 16.78 -0.10
N VAL A 261 3.67 16.55 -1.08
CA VAL A 261 3.26 15.20 -1.52
C VAL A 261 4.46 14.35 -1.95
N LYS A 262 5.41 14.90 -2.71
CA LYS A 262 6.62 14.18 -3.14
C LYS A 262 7.46 13.76 -1.94
N ARG A 263 7.67 14.65 -0.96
CA ARG A 263 8.46 14.34 0.24
C ARG A 263 7.73 13.34 1.15
N SER A 264 6.45 13.56 1.44
CA SER A 264 5.64 12.60 2.21
C SER A 264 5.60 11.23 1.54
N LYS A 265 5.56 11.16 0.21
CA LYS A 265 5.66 9.90 -0.54
C LYS A 265 7.01 9.21 -0.29
N ARG A 266 8.14 9.90 -0.42
CA ARG A 266 9.46 9.31 -0.16
C ARG A 266 9.58 8.73 1.25
N LEU A 267 9.09 9.45 2.26
CA LEU A 267 9.06 8.93 3.64
C LEU A 267 8.16 7.71 3.76
N GLN A 268 6.98 7.78 3.15
CA GLN A 268 6.02 6.68 3.17
C GLN A 268 6.53 5.43 2.46
N ASP A 269 7.30 5.59 1.39
CA ASP A 269 7.91 4.48 0.64
C ASP A 269 9.00 3.84 1.50
N LEU A 270 9.88 4.62 2.15
CA LEU A 270 10.90 4.10 3.07
C LEU A 270 10.30 3.36 4.29
N LEU A 271 9.33 3.97 4.97
CA LEU A 271 8.56 3.30 6.05
C LEU A 271 7.67 2.17 5.50
N GLY A 272 7.43 2.21 4.19
CA GLY A 272 6.81 1.20 3.36
C GLY A 272 7.59 -0.09 3.43
N ASP A 273 8.80 0.00 2.89
CA ASP A 273 9.76 -1.08 2.73
C ASP A 273 10.11 -1.68 4.11
N LEU A 274 10.35 -0.86 5.13
CA LEU A 274 10.67 -1.35 6.48
C LEU A 274 9.56 -2.21 7.10
N ASN A 275 8.31 -1.81 6.91
CA ASN A 275 7.17 -2.63 7.36
C ASN A 275 7.03 -3.91 6.53
N ASP A 276 7.31 -3.85 5.23
CA ASP A 276 7.19 -5.01 4.36
C ASP A 276 8.25 -6.06 4.73
N VAL A 277 9.47 -5.61 5.09
CA VAL A 277 10.50 -6.45 5.74
C VAL A 277 9.98 -7.07 7.04
N HIS A 278 9.40 -6.29 7.97
CA HIS A 278 8.84 -6.83 9.21
C HIS A 278 7.67 -7.81 9.00
N VAL A 279 6.89 -7.63 7.94
CA VAL A 279 5.82 -8.57 7.56
C VAL A 279 6.45 -9.87 7.04
N LEU A 280 7.47 -9.78 6.19
CA LEU A 280 8.10 -10.96 5.61
C LEU A 280 8.90 -11.77 6.64
N MET A 281 9.61 -11.11 7.57
CA MET A 281 10.27 -11.80 8.70
C MET A 281 9.25 -12.62 9.52
N ARG A 282 8.09 -12.02 9.85
CA ARG A 282 7.01 -12.75 10.55
C ARG A 282 6.42 -13.89 9.71
N GLU A 283 6.33 -13.73 8.40
CA GLU A 283 5.87 -14.80 7.50
C GLU A 283 6.86 -15.97 7.49
N ILE A 284 8.17 -15.69 7.49
CA ILE A 284 9.21 -16.72 7.64
C ILE A 284 9.07 -17.42 8.99
N ASP A 285 8.94 -16.67 10.10
CA ASP A 285 8.79 -17.25 11.44
C ASP A 285 7.57 -18.19 11.54
N GLN A 286 6.41 -17.73 11.05
CA GLN A 286 5.16 -18.51 11.06
C GLN A 286 5.26 -19.74 10.16
N SER A 287 5.85 -19.58 8.98
CA SER A 287 6.05 -20.68 8.04
C SER A 287 7.01 -21.71 8.61
N PHE A 288 8.11 -21.27 9.22
CA PHE A 288 9.11 -22.11 9.87
C PHE A 288 8.48 -22.98 10.96
N GLU A 289 7.73 -22.37 11.88
CA GLU A 289 7.03 -23.08 12.97
C GLU A 289 6.01 -24.10 12.41
N ALA A 290 5.19 -23.69 11.44
CA ALA A 290 4.22 -24.58 10.81
C ALA A 290 4.89 -25.75 10.05
N SER A 291 6.08 -25.52 9.48
CA SER A 291 6.88 -26.53 8.79
C SER A 291 7.42 -27.58 9.76
N MET A 292 7.97 -27.15 10.90
CA MET A 292 8.46 -28.01 11.97
C MET A 292 7.39 -29.00 12.42
N GLN A 293 6.19 -28.49 12.73
CA GLN A 293 5.06 -29.30 13.18
C GLN A 293 4.61 -30.31 12.12
N LYS A 294 4.46 -29.87 10.86
CA LYS A 294 4.04 -30.76 9.75
C LYS A 294 5.08 -31.82 9.41
N LYS A 295 6.38 -31.50 9.49
CA LYS A 295 7.46 -32.48 9.27
C LYS A 295 7.50 -33.50 10.39
N ALA A 296 7.38 -33.08 11.65
CA ALA A 296 7.34 -34.01 12.79
C ALA A 296 6.22 -35.05 12.66
N VAL A 297 5.02 -34.62 12.24
CA VAL A 297 3.89 -35.53 11.98
C VAL A 297 4.21 -36.50 10.84
N ARG A 298 4.70 -36.01 9.70
CA ARG A 298 5.04 -36.86 8.53
C ARG A 298 6.10 -37.90 8.86
N VAL A 299 7.18 -37.49 9.53
CA VAL A 299 8.25 -38.40 9.97
C VAL A 299 7.68 -39.48 10.90
N ARG A 300 6.84 -39.11 11.88
CA ARG A 300 6.19 -40.07 12.78
C ARG A 300 5.29 -41.06 12.02
N ASP A 301 4.53 -40.59 11.05
CA ASP A 301 3.62 -41.43 10.27
C ASP A 301 4.40 -42.38 9.34
N SER A 302 5.47 -41.91 8.71
CA SER A 302 6.41 -42.73 7.92
C SER A 302 7.10 -43.80 8.77
N LEU A 303 7.52 -43.47 10.00
CA LEU A 303 8.08 -44.43 10.96
C LEU A 303 7.05 -45.50 11.35
N ARG A 304 5.80 -45.11 11.64
CA ARG A 304 4.70 -46.03 11.97
C ARG A 304 4.37 -46.96 10.80
N ALA A 305 4.51 -46.49 9.57
CA ALA A 305 4.33 -47.27 8.36
C ALA A 305 5.53 -48.17 8.00
N GLY A 306 6.65 -48.07 8.72
CA GLY A 306 7.87 -48.85 8.45
C GLY A 306 8.72 -48.34 7.28
N ASP A 307 8.39 -47.19 6.69
CA ASP A 307 9.12 -46.61 5.56
C ASP A 307 10.27 -45.71 6.06
N ILE A 308 11.38 -46.35 6.45
CA ILE A 308 12.54 -45.69 7.06
C ILE A 308 13.23 -44.72 6.09
N GLU A 309 13.30 -45.06 4.80
CA GLU A 309 13.93 -44.21 3.78
C GLU A 309 13.12 -42.94 3.54
N ARG A 310 11.78 -43.04 3.56
CA ARG A 310 10.91 -41.85 3.52
C ARG A 310 11.04 -41.00 4.78
N ALA A 311 11.06 -41.62 5.96
CA ALA A 311 11.24 -40.90 7.22
C ALA A 311 12.57 -40.11 7.24
N ARG A 312 13.68 -40.69 6.75
CA ARG A 312 14.97 -39.99 6.61
C ARG A 312 14.89 -38.79 5.67
N ARG A 313 14.24 -38.92 4.51
CA ARG A 313 14.05 -37.79 3.57
C ARG A 313 13.20 -36.67 4.19
N GLU A 314 12.11 -37.04 4.85
CA GLU A 314 11.20 -36.07 5.49
C GLU A 314 11.84 -35.34 6.68
N ALA A 315 12.82 -35.97 7.35
CA ALA A 315 13.61 -35.39 8.43
C ALA A 315 14.72 -34.43 7.97
N SER A 316 14.96 -34.28 6.66
CA SER A 316 15.95 -33.33 6.13
C SER A 316 15.65 -31.90 6.58
N VAL A 317 16.69 -31.13 6.88
CA VAL A 317 16.62 -29.73 7.34
C VAL A 317 17.08 -28.72 6.27
N SER A 318 17.25 -29.18 5.02
CA SER A 318 17.77 -28.37 3.91
C SER A 318 17.00 -27.06 3.66
N GLU A 319 15.68 -27.06 3.85
CA GLU A 319 14.86 -25.85 3.70
C GLU A 319 15.14 -24.83 4.81
N TRP A 320 15.52 -25.28 6.01
CA TRP A 320 15.78 -24.41 7.15
C TRP A 320 17.06 -23.60 6.98
N ALA A 321 18.10 -24.18 6.37
CA ALA A 321 19.31 -23.43 6.03
C ALA A 321 18.98 -22.25 5.10
N GLY A 322 18.15 -22.48 4.08
CA GLY A 322 17.67 -21.41 3.21
C GLY A 322 16.82 -20.36 3.92
N LEU A 323 15.94 -20.76 4.84
CA LEU A 323 15.14 -19.80 5.62
C LEU A 323 15.99 -18.93 6.55
N VAL A 324 17.03 -19.49 7.16
CA VAL A 324 17.99 -18.73 8.00
C VAL A 324 18.72 -17.68 7.16
N GLU A 325 19.22 -18.05 5.98
CA GLU A 325 19.88 -17.11 5.07
C GLU A 325 18.92 -15.99 4.60
N LEU A 326 17.68 -16.33 4.24
CA LEU A 326 16.68 -15.33 3.87
C LEU A 326 16.38 -14.38 5.04
N TYR A 327 16.34 -14.89 6.27
CA TYR A 327 16.14 -14.08 7.46
C TYR A 327 17.32 -13.14 7.72
N ASP A 328 18.56 -13.62 7.59
CA ASP A 328 19.77 -12.79 7.73
C ASP A 328 19.80 -11.64 6.72
N ARG A 329 19.43 -11.91 5.46
CA ARG A 329 19.30 -10.88 4.43
C ARG A 329 18.23 -9.84 4.76
N LEU A 330 17.07 -10.27 5.24
CA LEU A 330 16.02 -9.35 5.69
C LEU A 330 16.46 -8.51 6.88
N ASP A 331 17.22 -9.09 7.83
CA ASP A 331 17.73 -8.34 8.96
C ASP A 331 18.77 -7.29 8.54
N LYS A 332 19.62 -7.60 7.56
CA LYS A 332 20.53 -6.60 6.94
C LYS A 332 19.76 -5.47 6.27
N GLU A 333 18.78 -5.79 5.43
CA GLU A 333 17.93 -4.79 4.76
C GLU A 333 17.16 -3.94 5.79
N ARG A 334 16.63 -4.56 6.86
CA ARG A 334 15.98 -3.86 7.99
C ARG A 334 16.92 -2.82 8.60
N ARG A 335 18.16 -3.20 8.92
CA ARG A 335 19.17 -2.31 9.52
C ARG A 335 19.52 -1.15 8.59
N GLU A 336 19.65 -1.40 7.28
CA GLU A 336 19.91 -0.37 6.28
C GLU A 336 18.75 0.63 6.17
N LEU A 337 17.51 0.15 6.11
CA LEU A 337 16.32 1.00 6.06
C LEU A 337 16.20 1.85 7.34
N ILE A 338 16.47 1.25 8.51
CA ILE A 338 16.54 1.96 9.80
C ILE A 338 17.61 3.06 9.77
N ALA A 339 18.80 2.76 9.26
CA ALA A 339 19.86 3.76 9.12
C ALA A 339 19.44 4.90 8.18
N GLN A 340 18.76 4.61 7.08
CA GLN A 340 18.21 5.64 6.19
C GLN A 340 17.16 6.53 6.88
N VAL A 341 16.28 5.97 7.71
CA VAL A 341 15.31 6.78 8.48
C VAL A 341 16.07 7.70 9.45
N ARG A 342 17.08 7.19 10.14
CA ARG A 342 17.87 7.98 11.11
C ARG A 342 18.69 9.06 10.41
N ASP A 343 19.57 8.67 9.49
CA ASP A 343 20.63 9.54 8.98
C ASP A 343 20.10 10.56 7.97
N ARG A 344 19.04 10.21 7.22
CA ARG A 344 18.45 11.09 6.22
C ARG A 344 17.23 11.85 6.74
N TRP A 345 16.25 11.14 7.31
CA TRP A 345 15.00 11.79 7.71
C TRP A 345 15.14 12.54 9.02
N LEU A 346 15.65 11.90 10.08
CA LEU A 346 15.93 12.60 11.33
C LEU A 346 17.13 13.56 11.22
N GLY A 347 18.02 13.33 10.25
CA GLY A 347 19.14 14.22 9.93
C GLY A 347 18.79 15.50 9.15
N GLY A 348 17.52 15.69 8.75
CA GLY A 348 17.06 16.98 8.20
C GLY A 348 15.93 16.93 7.17
N ASP A 349 15.71 15.81 6.47
CA ASP A 349 14.62 15.73 5.47
C ASP A 349 13.22 15.87 6.11
N LEU A 350 13.08 15.49 7.39
CA LEU A 350 11.86 15.68 8.19
C LEU A 350 11.57 17.17 8.44
N ASP A 351 12.56 17.93 8.89
CA ASP A 351 12.39 19.37 9.17
C ASP A 351 12.00 20.12 7.90
N ILE A 352 12.62 19.77 6.77
CA ILE A 352 12.27 20.35 5.47
C ILE A 352 10.83 20.01 5.07
N LEU A 353 10.38 18.76 5.30
CA LEU A 353 9.00 18.37 5.03
C LEU A 353 8.02 19.16 5.91
N VAL A 354 8.30 19.30 7.20
CA VAL A 354 7.46 20.03 8.16
C VAL A 354 7.40 21.52 7.82
N ALA A 355 8.55 22.14 7.53
CA ALA A 355 8.61 23.54 7.12
C ALA A 355 7.77 23.79 5.86
N LYS A 356 7.95 22.97 4.82
CA LYS A 356 7.14 23.09 3.59
C LYS A 356 5.65 22.87 3.81
N ALA A 357 5.28 21.99 4.72
CA ALA A 357 3.88 21.77 5.07
C ALA A 357 3.29 22.99 5.79
N ARG A 358 4.06 23.66 6.67
CA ARG A 358 3.67 24.91 7.32
C ARG A 358 3.57 26.06 6.33
N ASP A 359 4.54 26.22 5.42
CA ASP A 359 4.51 27.23 4.36
C ASP A 359 3.24 27.09 3.50
N LEU A 360 2.92 25.87 3.08
CA LEU A 360 1.69 25.58 2.35
C LEU A 360 0.44 25.93 3.17
N ALA A 361 0.41 25.62 4.46
CA ALA A 361 -0.70 25.97 5.33
C ALA A 361 -0.87 27.51 5.44
N HIS A 362 0.22 28.27 5.53
CA HIS A 362 0.19 29.73 5.50
C HIS A 362 -0.34 30.28 4.18
N GLN A 363 0.09 29.73 3.04
CA GLN A 363 -0.39 30.14 1.72
C GLN A 363 -1.90 29.88 1.56
N LEU A 364 -2.38 28.71 1.98
CA LEU A 364 -3.81 28.38 1.94
C LEU A 364 -4.64 29.34 2.81
N ARG A 365 -4.15 29.74 3.98
CA ARG A 365 -4.80 30.75 4.83
C ARG A 365 -4.79 32.15 4.19
N ALA A 366 -3.70 32.52 3.52
CA ALA A 366 -3.61 33.80 2.84
C ALA A 366 -4.58 33.88 1.65
N GLN A 367 -4.72 32.81 0.87
CA GLN A 367 -5.69 32.72 -0.23
C GLN A 367 -7.13 32.84 0.28
N ASP A 368 -7.42 32.26 1.45
CA ASP A 368 -8.72 32.33 2.11
C ASP A 368 -9.07 33.73 2.64
N GLN A 369 -8.09 34.59 2.93
CA GLN A 369 -8.35 35.98 3.38
C GLN A 369 -8.64 36.95 2.21
N HIS A 370 -8.37 36.54 0.96
CA HIS A 370 -8.53 37.37 -0.24
C HIS A 370 -9.71 36.91 -1.12
N ALA A 371 -10.45 35.89 -0.69
CA ALA A 371 -11.69 35.40 -1.31
C ALA A 371 -12.89 35.81 -0.46
#